data_AF-A0A414Y8Q8-F1
#
_entry.id   AF-A0A414Y8Q8-F1
#
_cell.length_a   1.000
_cell.length_b   1.000
_cell.length_c   1.000
_cell.angle_alpha   90.00
_cell.angle_beta   90.00
_cell.angle_gamma   90.00
#
_symmetry.space_group_name_H-M   'P 1'
#
loop_
_entity.id
_entity.type
_entity.pdbx_description
1 polymer ?
#
loop_
_entity_poly.entity_id
_entity_poly.type
_entity_poly.pdbx_seq_one_letter_code
_entity_poly.pdbx_strand_id
1 'polypeptide(L)'
;MVGNELFQKLAAIEDITALCKEDQEKYDDAIKVMRDHIAAYKGAIIEAKIEVAKNMLMENEPIDKIARYTGLAKEDILKLN
;
A
#
# COMPACT_ATOMS: atom_id res chain seq x y z
N MET A 1 12.08 -10.85 53.99
CA MET A 1 11.01 -10.30 53.12
C MET A 1 11.36 -10.61 51.67
N VAL A 2 10.95 -11.76 51.13
CA VAL A 2 11.27 -12.19 49.74
C VAL A 2 10.06 -11.99 48.80
N GLY A 3 8.86 -11.79 49.35
CA GLY A 3 7.65 -11.56 48.56
C GLY A 3 7.69 -10.28 47.72
N ASN A 4 8.36 -9.22 48.18
CA ASN A 4 8.32 -7.90 47.54
C ASN A 4 9.03 -7.88 46.17
N GLU A 5 10.21 -8.49 46.05
CA GLU A 5 10.93 -8.51 44.76
C GLU A 5 10.21 -9.36 43.70
N LEU A 6 9.58 -10.47 44.11
CA LEU A 6 8.82 -11.30 43.18
C LEU A 6 7.60 -10.54 42.62
N PHE A 7 6.85 -9.83 43.48
CA PHE A 7 5.72 -9.01 43.05
C PHE A 7 6.15 -7.83 42.17
N GLN A 8 7.26 -7.16 42.49
CA GLN A 8 7.79 -6.08 41.64
C GLN A 8 8.22 -6.57 40.26
N LYS A 9 8.85 -7.75 40.18
CA LYS A 9 9.21 -8.36 38.89
C LYS A 9 7.99 -8.77 38.08
N LEU A 10 6.95 -9.31 38.73
CA LEU A 10 5.70 -9.67 38.06
C LEU A 10 4.97 -8.42 37.52
N ALA A 11 4.90 -7.34 38.30
CA ALA A 11 4.31 -6.07 37.86
C ALA A 11 5.08 -5.47 36.67
N ALA A 12 6.42 -5.47 36.73
CA ALA A 12 7.24 -4.98 35.63
C ALA A 12 7.08 -5.82 34.35
N ILE A 13 6.89 -7.14 34.46
CA ILE A 13 6.63 -8.00 33.31
C ILE A 13 5.25 -7.70 32.72
N GLU A 14 4.22 -7.54 33.54
CA GLU A 14 2.87 -7.17 33.09
C GLU A 14 2.91 -5.84 32.32
N ASP A 15 3.52 -4.80 32.88
CA ASP A 15 3.68 -3.49 32.25
C ASP A 15 4.43 -3.56 30.91
N ILE A 16 5.55 -4.30 30.85
CA ILE A 16 6.32 -4.50 29.61
C ILE A 16 5.49 -5.25 28.56
N THR A 17 4.74 -6.28 28.95
CA THR A 17 3.90 -7.03 27.99
C THR A 17 2.72 -6.21 27.47
N ALA A 18 2.16 -5.31 28.28
CA ALA A 18 1.13 -4.38 27.85
C ALA A 18 1.67 -3.37 26.83
N LEU A 19 2.84 -2.76 27.11
CA LEU A 19 3.53 -1.89 26.16
C LEU A 19 3.89 -2.60 24.86
N CYS A 20 4.37 -3.84 24.91
CA CYS A 20 4.67 -4.64 23.71
C CYS A 20 3.45 -4.84 22.81
N LYS A 21 2.25 -4.99 23.37
CA LYS A 21 1.01 -5.13 22.57
C LYS A 21 0.60 -3.81 21.93
N GLU A 22 0.62 -2.72 22.69
CA GLU A 22 0.27 -1.39 22.17
C GLU A 22 1.26 -0.92 21.08
N ASP A 23 2.55 -1.20 21.26
CA ASP A 23 3.56 -0.91 20.25
C ASP A 23 3.37 -1.80 19.01
N GLN A 24 3.09 -3.10 19.18
CA GLN A 24 2.76 -3.99 18.07
C GLN A 24 1.55 -3.50 17.27
N GLU A 25 0.47 -3.08 17.94
CA GLU A 25 -0.72 -2.53 17.29
C GLU A 25 -0.38 -1.26 16.49
N LYS A 26 0.42 -0.35 17.06
CA LYS A 26 0.90 0.85 16.34
C LYS A 26 1.72 0.49 15.10
N TYR A 27 2.58 -0.54 15.17
CA TYR A 27 3.36 -1.00 14.02
C TYR A 27 2.47 -1.64 12.95
N ASP A 28 1.52 -2.48 13.34
CA ASP A 28 0.58 -3.13 12.42
C ASP A 28 -0.31 -2.10 11.71
N ASP A 29 -0.79 -1.09 12.43
CA ASP A 29 -1.55 0.03 11.88
C ASP A 29 -0.71 0.85 10.91
N ALA A 30 0.54 1.16 11.25
CA ALA A 30 1.45 1.89 10.37
C ALA A 30 1.74 1.10 9.07
N ILE A 31 1.92 -0.21 9.16
CA ILE A 31 2.12 -1.09 8.00
C ILE A 31 0.88 -1.11 7.12
N LYS A 32 -0.32 -1.18 7.72
CA LYS A 32 -1.59 -1.14 6.98
C LYS A 32 -1.75 0.17 6.22
N VAL A 33 -1.55 1.30 6.89
CA VAL A 33 -1.60 2.63 6.26
C VAL A 33 -0.61 2.74 5.10
N MET A 34 0.62 2.25 5.28
CA MET A 34 1.62 2.24 4.21
C MET A 34 1.18 1.38 3.00
N ARG A 35 0.60 0.21 3.25
CA ARG A 35 0.06 -0.65 2.17
C ARG A 35 -1.08 0.05 1.42
N ASP A 36 -1.99 0.69 2.13
CA ASP A 36 -3.11 1.42 1.54
C ASP A 36 -2.60 2.59 0.68
N HIS A 37 -1.61 3.34 1.16
CA HIS A 37 -0.97 4.39 0.37
C HIS A 37 -0.27 3.87 -0.88
N ILE A 38 0.44 2.74 -0.79
CA ILE A 38 1.08 2.11 -1.94
C ILE A 38 0.03 1.66 -2.96
N ALA A 39 -1.08 1.07 -2.51
CA ALA A 39 -2.18 0.66 -3.37
C ALA A 39 -2.83 1.86 -4.08
N ALA A 40 -3.13 2.92 -3.34
CA ALA A 40 -3.69 4.16 -3.88
C ALA A 40 -2.75 4.81 -4.91
N TYR A 41 -1.46 4.91 -4.59
CA TYR A 41 -0.46 5.48 -5.49
C TYR A 41 -0.30 4.67 -6.78
N LYS A 42 -0.25 3.33 -6.67
CA LYS A 42 -0.21 2.45 -7.85
C LYS A 42 -1.47 2.56 -8.69
N GLY A 43 -2.63 2.65 -8.05
CA GLY A 43 -3.92 2.88 -8.71
C GLY A 43 -3.90 4.18 -9.53
N ALA A 44 -3.51 5.29 -8.91
CA ALA A 44 -3.43 6.59 -9.57
C ALA A 44 -2.48 6.59 -10.79
N ILE A 45 -1.33 5.91 -10.71
CA ILE A 45 -0.42 5.77 -11.86
C ILE A 45 -1.10 5.01 -13.01
N ILE A 46 -1.80 3.93 -12.71
CA ILE A 46 -2.47 3.11 -13.73
C ILE A 46 -3.61 3.91 -14.37
N GLU A 47 -4.42 4.60 -13.57
CA GLU A 47 -5.51 5.45 -14.06
C GLU A 47 -4.99 6.55 -15.00
N ALA A 48 -3.91 7.25 -14.62
CA ALA A 48 -3.29 8.26 -15.46
C ALA A 48 -2.81 7.70 -16.81
N LYS A 49 -2.23 6.49 -16.81
CA LYS A 49 -1.82 5.81 -18.06
C LYS A 49 -3.01 5.46 -18.95
N ILE A 50 -4.10 4.99 -18.34
CA ILE A 50 -5.35 4.67 -19.05
C ILE A 50 -5.97 5.92 -19.65
N GLU A 51 -5.99 7.04 -18.92
CA GLU A 51 -6.51 8.32 -19.40
C GLU A 51 -5.73 8.81 -20.62
N VAL A 52 -4.40 8.79 -20.56
CA VAL A 52 -3.54 9.13 -21.71
C VAL A 52 -3.83 8.20 -22.90
N ALA A 53 -3.96 6.89 -22.66
CA ALA A 53 -4.28 5.94 -23.73
C ALA A 53 -5.63 6.23 -24.40
N LYS A 54 -6.67 6.57 -23.61
CA LYS A 54 -7.99 6.95 -24.13
C LYS A 54 -7.93 8.21 -24.99
N ASN A 55 -7.21 9.23 -24.54
CA ASN A 55 -7.06 10.47 -25.31
C ASN A 55 -6.34 10.20 -26.65
N MET A 56 -5.28 9.39 -26.63
CA MET A 56 -4.58 9.00 -27.86
C MET A 56 -5.45 8.15 -28.80
N LEU A 57 -6.31 7.27 -28.27
CA LEU A 57 -7.28 6.52 -29.07
C LEU A 57 -8.29 7.47 -29.74
N MET A 58 -8.78 8.49 -29.02
CA MET A 58 -9.66 9.52 -29.58
C MET A 58 -8.99 10.32 -30.70
N GLU A 59 -7.68 10.52 -30.62
CA GLU A 59 -6.86 11.14 -31.65
C GLU A 59 -6.51 10.18 -32.83
N ASN A 60 -7.03 8.94 -32.81
CA ASN A 60 -6.76 7.88 -33.80
C ASN A 60 -5.28 7.50 -33.90
N GLU A 61 -4.54 7.63 -32.79
CA GLU A 61 -3.13 7.23 -32.75
C GLU A 61 -2.99 5.70 -32.83
N PRO A 62 -1.93 5.18 -33.48
CA PRO A 62 -1.73 3.73 -33.59
C PRO A 62 -1.52 3.05 -32.22
N ILE A 63 -2.10 1.86 -32.03
CA ILE A 63 -1.98 1.08 -30.77
C ILE A 63 -0.52 0.85 -30.38
N ASP A 64 0.37 0.60 -31.34
CA ASP A 64 1.81 0.42 -31.09
C ASP A 64 2.47 1.66 -30.48
N LYS A 65 2.05 2.85 -30.92
CA LYS A 65 2.50 4.12 -30.38
C LYS A 65 1.97 4.29 -28.96
N ILE A 66 0.67 4.05 -28.74
CA ILE A 66 0.03 4.16 -27.43
C ILE A 66 0.71 3.23 -26.41
N ALA A 67 0.97 1.98 -26.77
CA ALA A 67 1.68 1.01 -25.93
C ALA A 67 3.09 1.50 -25.55
N ARG A 68 3.83 2.07 -26.51
CA ARG A 68 5.17 2.60 -26.26
C ARG A 68 5.18 3.77 -25.29
N TYR A 69 4.22 4.68 -25.37
CA TYR A 69 4.18 5.90 -24.55
C TYR A 69 3.55 5.67 -23.17
N THR A 70 2.54 4.82 -23.07
CA THR A 70 1.84 4.54 -21.80
C THR A 70 2.46 3.38 -21.02
N GLY A 71 3.18 2.49 -21.71
CA GLY A 71 3.69 1.24 -21.16
C GLY A 71 2.59 0.21 -20.86
N LEU A 72 1.38 0.41 -21.40
CA LEU A 72 0.29 -0.57 -21.31
C LEU A 72 0.48 -1.68 -22.36
N ALA A 73 0.00 -2.88 -22.04
CA ALA A 73 -0.06 -3.98 -22.99
C ALA A 73 -1.07 -3.64 -24.12
N LYS A 74 -0.79 -4.12 -25.34
CA LYS A 74 -1.66 -3.84 -26.49
C LYS A 74 -3.05 -4.42 -26.27
N GLU A 75 -3.12 -5.58 -25.63
CA GLU A 75 -4.35 -6.27 -25.25
C GLU A 75 -5.21 -5.45 -24.30
N ASP A 76 -4.59 -4.69 -23.39
CA ASP A 76 -5.31 -3.83 -22.45
C ASP A 76 -5.78 -2.54 -23.12
N ILE A 77 -4.99 -1.97 -24.03
CA ILE A 77 -5.39 -0.81 -24.84
C ILE A 77 -6.59 -1.16 -25.74
N LEU A 78 -6.60 -2.36 -26.34
CA LEU A 78 -7.71 -2.83 -27.16
C LEU A 78 -9.04 -2.96 -26.40
N LYS A 79 -8.99 -3.19 -25.08
CA LYS A 79 -10.19 -3.23 -24.21
C LYS A 79 -10.72 -1.84 -23.83
N LEU A 80 -9.96 -0.78 -24.11
CA LEU A 80 -10.36 0.61 -23.85
C LEU A 80 -11.19 1.22 -24.98
N ASN A 81 -11.25 0.56 -26.14
CA ASN A 81 -11.98 0.99 -27.33
C ASN A 81 -13.36 0.34 -27.44
#